data_AF-R7YBB0-F1
#
_entry.id   AF-R7YBB0-F1
#
_cell.length_a   1.000
_cell.length_b   1.000
_cell.length_c   1.000
_cell.angle_alpha   90.00
_cell.angle_beta   90.00
_cell.angle_gamma   90.00
#
_symmetry.space_group_name_H-M   'P 1'
#
loop_
_entity.id
_entity.type
_entity.pdbx_description
1 polymer ?
#
loop_
_entity_poly.entity_id
_entity_poly.type
_entity_poly.pdbx_seq_one_letter_code
_entity_poly.pdbx_strand_id
1 'polypeptide(L)'
;MVLVAVVVALTALLSACGQPTPNPPAASSATSPEPTTPPVTTAMPYPATSSAPAPIVYRPPYIERTEWTDTAVGPSLSVFPTRSGRYTTEPGAMASAWAEVVALDPTADTPGMQAQFDCHWRFARLVEPEKPSWNLEPGRPVVAEEDMVGAGCNPGFAEE
;
A
#
# COMPACT_ATOMS: atom_id res chain seq x y z
N MET A 1 18.68 3.01 58.61
CA MET A 1 17.51 3.72 59.15
C MET A 1 16.80 4.32 57.94
N VAL A 2 15.62 3.89 57.49
CA VAL A 2 14.35 3.47 58.12
C VAL A 2 13.70 2.45 57.14
N LEU A 3 13.43 1.17 57.51
CA LEU A 3 12.13 0.56 57.91
C LEU A 3 10.92 1.12 57.10
N VAL A 4 9.95 0.41 56.50
CA VAL A 4 9.22 -0.83 56.80
C VAL A 4 8.51 -1.30 55.50
N ALA A 5 8.32 -2.61 55.38
CA ALA A 5 7.46 -3.31 54.42
C ALA A 5 5.97 -2.88 54.44
N VAL A 6 5.18 -3.28 53.44
CA VAL A 6 3.90 -4.00 53.59
C VAL A 6 3.43 -4.56 52.24
N VAL A 7 3.06 -5.83 52.29
CA VAL A 7 2.46 -6.73 51.28
C VAL A 7 0.95 -6.43 51.12
N VAL A 8 0.30 -6.94 50.06
CA VAL A 8 -1.14 -7.35 49.89
C VAL A 8 -1.66 -6.81 48.55
N ALA A 9 -2.41 -7.50 47.69
CA ALA A 9 -2.75 -8.90 47.45
C ALA A 9 -3.51 -8.96 46.09
N LEU A 10 -3.60 -10.17 45.54
CA LEU A 10 -4.43 -10.64 44.42
C LEU A 10 -5.86 -10.04 44.36
N THR A 11 -6.35 -9.77 43.14
CA THR A 11 -7.71 -10.15 42.72
C THR A 11 -7.77 -10.38 41.20
N ALA A 12 -7.98 -11.64 40.80
CA ALA A 12 -8.53 -12.00 39.51
C ALA A 12 -10.06 -11.96 39.59
N LEU A 13 -10.72 -11.32 38.64
CA LEU A 13 -12.16 -11.41 38.43
C LEU A 13 -12.43 -11.74 36.96
N LEU A 14 -12.84 -12.99 36.73
CA LEU A 14 -13.52 -13.39 35.50
C LEU A 14 -14.92 -12.75 35.49
N SER A 15 -15.28 -12.12 34.38
CA SER A 15 -16.68 -11.85 34.04
C SER A 15 -16.92 -12.23 32.59
N ALA A 16 -17.36 -13.47 32.41
CA ALA A 16 -18.07 -13.92 31.22
C ALA A 16 -19.55 -13.57 31.39
N CYS A 17 -20.10 -12.75 30.49
CA CYS A 17 -21.54 -12.56 30.34
C CYS A 17 -21.89 -12.62 28.86
N GLY A 18 -22.43 -13.77 28.44
CA GLY A 18 -23.13 -13.90 27.16
C GLY A 18 -24.37 -13.01 27.15
N GLN A 19 -24.65 -12.40 26.00
CA GLN A 19 -25.90 -11.67 25.79
C GLN A 19 -26.91 -12.56 25.07
N PRO A 20 -28.09 -12.83 25.65
CA PRO A 20 -29.24 -13.35 24.92
C PRO A 20 -29.87 -12.24 24.08
N THR A 21 -30.17 -12.54 22.82
CA THR A 21 -30.99 -11.72 21.93
C THR A 21 -32.45 -11.72 22.38
N PRO A 22 -33.11 -10.55 22.55
CA PRO A 22 -34.56 -10.46 22.53
C PRO A 22 -35.06 -9.94 21.17
N ASN A 23 -36.04 -10.66 20.63
CA ASN A 23 -36.76 -10.39 19.39
C ASN A 23 -37.31 -8.95 19.28
N PRO A 24 -37.47 -8.41 18.06
CA PRO A 24 -38.23 -7.19 17.81
C PRO A 24 -39.74 -7.40 18.00
N PRO A 25 -40.50 -6.35 18.37
CA PRO A 25 -41.94 -6.45 18.61
C PRO A 25 -42.77 -6.45 17.31
N ALA A 26 -43.88 -7.19 17.43
CA ALA A 26 -45.21 -6.95 16.87
C ALA A 26 -45.40 -6.77 15.35
N ALA A 27 -46.19 -7.72 14.83
CA ALA A 27 -46.92 -7.71 13.57
C ALA A 27 -47.45 -6.32 13.17
N SER A 28 -47.07 -5.91 11.95
CA SER A 28 -47.86 -4.98 11.15
C SER A 28 -48.48 -5.78 10.01
N SER A 29 -49.82 -5.90 10.04
CA SER A 29 -50.59 -6.36 8.90
C SER A 29 -50.42 -5.36 7.76
N ALA A 30 -49.66 -5.74 6.73
CA ALA A 30 -49.60 -5.02 5.47
C ALA A 30 -50.44 -5.78 4.44
N THR A 31 -51.55 -5.17 4.04
CA THR A 31 -52.42 -5.57 2.94
C THR A 31 -51.63 -5.75 1.66
N SER A 32 -51.75 -6.92 1.04
CA SER A 32 -51.19 -7.25 -0.28
C SER A 32 -51.87 -6.40 -1.37
N PRO A 33 -51.13 -5.61 -2.18
CA PRO A 33 -51.69 -5.11 -3.43
C PRO A 33 -51.71 -6.22 -4.48
N GLU A 34 -52.83 -6.27 -5.20
CA GLU A 34 -53.10 -7.11 -6.36
C GLU A 34 -52.09 -6.82 -7.51
N PRO A 35 -51.62 -7.83 -8.26
CA PRO A 35 -50.70 -7.60 -9.36
C PRO A 35 -51.45 -7.06 -10.58
N THR A 36 -51.39 -5.73 -10.78
CA THR A 36 -51.75 -5.11 -12.05
C THR A 36 -50.66 -5.41 -13.09
N THR A 37 -50.99 -6.29 -14.04
CA THR A 37 -50.17 -6.61 -15.20
C THR A 37 -49.89 -5.35 -16.03
N PRO A 38 -48.61 -4.94 -16.26
CA PRO A 38 -48.31 -3.87 -17.21
C PRO A 38 -48.50 -4.37 -18.65
N PRO A 39 -48.82 -3.48 -19.62
CA PRO A 39 -48.87 -3.86 -21.02
C PRO A 39 -47.48 -4.28 -21.50
N VAL A 40 -47.44 -5.40 -22.23
CA VAL A 40 -46.24 -5.90 -22.92
C VAL A 40 -45.91 -4.93 -24.05
N THR A 41 -44.98 -4.00 -23.82
CA THR A 41 -44.33 -3.24 -24.89
C THR A 41 -43.34 -4.17 -25.58
N THR A 42 -43.61 -4.49 -26.85
CA THR A 42 -42.67 -5.13 -27.77
C THR A 42 -41.35 -4.36 -27.78
N ALA A 43 -40.31 -4.93 -27.17
CA ALA A 43 -38.95 -4.40 -27.22
C ALA A 43 -38.37 -4.62 -28.63
N MET A 44 -37.94 -3.55 -29.28
CA MET A 44 -37.15 -3.64 -30.51
C MET A 44 -35.79 -4.28 -30.21
N PRO A 45 -35.26 -5.18 -31.06
CA PRO A 45 -33.91 -5.70 -30.90
C PRO A 45 -32.90 -4.62 -31.27
N TYR A 46 -32.40 -3.89 -30.27
CA TYR A 46 -31.18 -3.11 -30.43
C TYR A 46 -29.97 -4.05 -30.27
N PRO A 47 -29.00 -4.07 -31.20
CA PRO A 47 -27.75 -4.78 -30.98
C PRO A 47 -26.95 -4.02 -29.92
N ALA A 48 -27.02 -4.46 -28.67
CA ALA A 48 -26.13 -3.98 -27.62
C ALA A 48 -24.74 -4.56 -27.83
N THR A 49 -23.92 -3.92 -28.66
CA THR A 49 -22.46 -4.17 -28.67
C THR A 49 -21.80 -3.07 -27.87
N SER A 50 -21.86 -3.17 -26.54
CA SER A 50 -21.03 -2.36 -25.66
C SER A 50 -19.71 -3.09 -25.48
N SER A 51 -18.74 -2.81 -26.34
CA SER A 51 -17.38 -3.29 -26.15
C SER A 51 -16.72 -2.44 -25.06
N ALA A 52 -16.47 -3.02 -23.89
CA ALA A 52 -15.67 -2.38 -22.86
C ALA A 52 -14.26 -2.07 -23.43
N PRO A 53 -13.64 -0.93 -23.08
CA PRO A 53 -12.28 -0.64 -23.48
C PRO A 53 -11.32 -1.71 -22.93
N ALA A 54 -10.34 -2.10 -23.74
CA ALA A 54 -9.29 -3.03 -23.31
C ALA A 54 -8.51 -2.41 -22.13
N PRO A 55 -8.07 -3.23 -21.16
CA PRO A 55 -7.28 -2.75 -20.04
C PRO A 55 -5.95 -2.15 -20.53
N ILE A 56 -5.52 -1.06 -19.89
CA ILE A 56 -4.20 -0.48 -20.14
C ILE A 56 -3.13 -1.43 -19.59
N VAL A 57 -2.15 -1.77 -20.42
CA VAL A 57 -0.99 -2.58 -20.03
C VAL A 57 0.22 -1.66 -19.88
N TYR A 58 0.76 -1.57 -18.66
CA TYR A 58 1.93 -0.75 -18.34
C TYR A 58 3.22 -1.55 -18.54
N ARG A 59 3.96 -1.23 -19.60
CA ARG A 59 5.22 -1.89 -19.98
C ARG A 59 6.45 -1.01 -19.70
N PRO A 60 7.66 -1.60 -19.59
CA PRO A 60 8.90 -0.86 -19.48
C PRO A 60 9.07 0.22 -20.57
N PRO A 61 9.86 1.28 -20.32
CA PRO A 61 10.66 1.49 -19.11
C PRO A 61 9.83 1.89 -17.90
N TYR A 62 10.22 1.40 -16.73
CA TYR A 62 9.61 1.73 -15.44
C TYR A 62 10.30 2.92 -14.76
N ILE A 63 11.57 3.14 -15.04
CA ILE A 63 12.39 4.23 -14.52
C ILE A 63 12.74 5.18 -15.68
N GLU A 64 12.51 6.48 -15.47
CA GLU A 64 12.80 7.50 -16.47
C GLU A 64 14.27 7.91 -16.43
N ARG A 65 14.77 8.20 -15.23
CA ARG A 65 16.14 8.67 -14.98
C ARG A 65 16.49 8.55 -13.50
N THR A 66 17.79 8.72 -13.21
CA THR A 66 18.34 8.87 -11.87
C THR A 66 19.19 10.14 -11.81
N GLU A 67 19.22 10.80 -10.66
CA GLU A 67 20.02 12.01 -10.45
C GLU A 67 20.65 12.00 -9.04
N TRP A 68 21.96 12.21 -8.96
CA TRP A 68 22.64 12.39 -7.68
C TRP A 68 22.50 13.82 -7.17
N THR A 69 22.25 13.95 -5.87
CA THR A 69 22.30 15.22 -5.14
C THR A 69 23.09 15.04 -3.85
N ASP A 70 23.87 16.06 -3.48
CA ASP A 70 24.46 16.14 -2.14
C ASP A 70 23.48 16.81 -1.19
N THR A 71 23.13 16.14 -0.10
CA THR A 71 22.23 16.65 0.94
C THR A 71 22.94 16.82 2.27
N ALA A 72 22.22 17.30 3.30
CA ALA A 72 22.80 17.48 4.64
C ALA A 72 23.27 16.18 5.28
N VAL A 73 22.73 15.03 4.84
CA VAL A 73 23.03 13.70 5.38
C VAL A 73 23.97 12.88 4.50
N GLY A 74 24.28 13.35 3.28
CA GLY A 74 25.24 12.72 2.37
C GLY A 74 24.77 12.72 0.91
N PRO A 75 25.42 11.95 0.03
CA PRO A 75 24.97 11.77 -1.34
C PRO A 75 23.70 10.93 -1.37
N SER A 76 22.75 11.33 -2.23
CA SER A 76 21.45 10.71 -2.39
C SER A 76 21.10 10.57 -3.86
N LEU A 77 20.68 9.36 -4.27
CA LEU A 77 20.26 9.07 -5.62
C LEU A 77 18.75 9.20 -5.73
N SER A 78 18.27 10.26 -6.37
CA SER A 78 16.85 10.41 -6.72
C SER A 78 16.52 9.52 -7.93
N VAL A 79 15.58 8.60 -7.75
CA VAL A 79 15.03 7.71 -8.79
C VAL A 79 13.67 8.24 -9.24
N PHE A 80 13.49 8.50 -10.53
CA PHE A 80 12.26 9.04 -11.09
C PHE A 80 11.46 7.95 -11.84
N PRO A 81 10.36 7.43 -11.28
CA PRO A 81 9.57 6.40 -11.96
C PRO A 81 8.68 7.01 -13.05
N THR A 82 8.57 6.29 -14.17
CA THR A 82 7.63 6.63 -15.25
C THR A 82 6.19 6.36 -14.80
N ARG A 83 5.22 6.81 -15.60
CA ARG A 83 3.81 6.41 -15.44
C ARG A 83 3.65 4.88 -15.43
N SER A 84 4.40 4.17 -16.27
CA SER A 84 4.38 2.70 -16.28
C SER A 84 4.91 2.12 -14.96
N GLY A 85 6.02 2.65 -14.43
CA GLY A 85 6.58 2.21 -13.15
C GLY A 85 5.63 2.41 -11.98
N ARG A 86 4.88 3.53 -11.99
CA ARG A 86 3.88 3.86 -10.95
C ARG A 86 2.68 2.91 -10.93
N TYR A 87 2.19 2.50 -12.10
CA TYR A 87 0.90 1.82 -12.22
C TYR A 87 0.97 0.35 -12.67
N THR A 88 2.16 -0.18 -12.97
CA THR A 88 2.29 -1.58 -13.36
C THR A 88 1.87 -2.54 -12.25
N THR A 89 1.16 -3.59 -12.65
CA THR A 89 0.79 -4.76 -11.85
C THR A 89 1.48 -6.03 -12.34
N GLU A 90 2.39 -5.92 -13.31
CA GLU A 90 3.10 -7.07 -13.87
C GLU A 90 4.01 -7.74 -12.82
N PRO A 91 3.90 -9.06 -12.64
CA PRO A 91 4.85 -9.81 -11.83
C PRO A 91 6.29 -9.59 -12.32
N GLY A 92 7.22 -9.41 -11.39
CA GLY A 92 8.63 -9.19 -11.72
C GLY A 92 8.98 -7.76 -12.18
N ALA A 93 8.01 -6.86 -12.34
CA ALA A 93 8.28 -5.48 -12.71
C ALA A 93 9.23 -4.76 -11.73
N MET A 94 9.19 -5.12 -10.44
CA MET A 94 10.13 -4.61 -9.43
C MET A 94 11.58 -4.93 -9.79
N ALA A 95 11.87 -6.20 -10.10
CA ALA A 95 13.21 -6.64 -10.45
C ALA A 95 13.68 -6.00 -11.77
N SER A 96 12.79 -5.88 -12.75
CA SER A 96 13.09 -5.15 -14.00
C SER A 96 13.37 -3.67 -13.75
N ALA A 97 12.59 -3.02 -12.89
CA ALA A 97 12.79 -1.61 -12.56
C ALA A 97 14.09 -1.38 -11.79
N TRP A 98 14.46 -2.27 -10.86
CA TRP A 98 15.77 -2.21 -10.21
C TRP A 98 16.91 -2.38 -11.21
N ALA A 99 16.78 -3.32 -12.15
CA ALA A 99 17.76 -3.49 -13.23
C ALA A 99 17.88 -2.23 -14.11
N GLU A 100 16.79 -1.49 -14.34
CA GLU A 100 16.83 -0.20 -15.02
C GLU A 100 17.56 0.87 -14.18
N VAL A 101 17.35 0.93 -12.86
CA VAL A 101 18.12 1.81 -11.96
C VAL A 101 19.62 1.53 -12.07
N VAL A 102 20.03 0.27 -11.95
CA VAL A 102 21.44 -0.13 -12.05
C VAL A 102 22.03 0.10 -13.45
N ALA A 103 21.22 -0.03 -14.50
CA ALA A 103 21.64 0.29 -15.86
C ALA A 103 21.86 1.79 -16.08
N LEU A 104 21.05 2.63 -15.43
CA LEU A 104 21.20 4.10 -15.43
C LEU A 104 22.38 4.55 -14.57
N ASP A 105 22.57 3.91 -13.41
CA ASP A 105 23.67 4.16 -12.50
C ASP A 105 24.22 2.87 -11.87
N PRO A 106 25.35 2.34 -12.38
CA PRO A 106 25.95 1.12 -11.84
C PRO A 106 26.43 1.22 -10.39
N THR A 107 26.63 2.43 -9.86
CA THR A 107 27.05 2.62 -8.46
C THR A 107 25.91 2.41 -7.47
N ALA A 108 24.66 2.38 -7.95
CA ALA A 108 23.48 2.08 -7.15
C ALA A 108 23.40 0.61 -6.72
N ASP A 109 24.16 -0.31 -7.35
CA ASP A 109 24.10 -1.76 -7.10
C ASP A 109 24.74 -2.15 -5.74
N THR A 110 24.08 -1.72 -4.67
CA THR A 110 24.42 -2.05 -3.30
C THR A 110 23.21 -2.64 -2.59
N PRO A 111 23.42 -3.59 -1.65
CA PRO A 111 22.30 -4.18 -0.90
C PRO A 111 21.41 -3.16 -0.19
N GLY A 112 22.00 -2.09 0.35
CA GLY A 112 21.27 -1.03 1.06
C GLY A 112 20.38 -0.21 0.14
N MET A 113 20.88 0.19 -1.03
CA MET A 113 20.09 0.96 -1.99
C MET A 113 18.98 0.11 -2.63
N GLN A 114 19.23 -1.18 -2.90
CA GLN A 114 18.19 -2.08 -3.38
C GLN A 114 17.08 -2.26 -2.35
N ALA A 115 17.43 -2.46 -1.07
CA ALA A 115 16.43 -2.65 -0.02
C ALA A 115 15.53 -1.42 0.18
N GLN A 116 16.10 -0.21 0.07
CA GLN A 116 15.33 1.04 0.03
C GLN A 116 14.41 1.10 -1.18
N PHE A 117 14.93 0.80 -2.38
CA PHE A 117 14.14 0.78 -3.62
C PHE A 117 12.97 -0.19 -3.55
N ASP A 118 13.18 -1.41 -3.04
CA ASP A 118 12.15 -2.41 -2.87
C ASP A 118 11.02 -1.92 -1.95
N CYS A 119 11.39 -1.22 -0.87
CA CYS A 119 10.42 -0.57 0.01
C CYS A 119 9.63 0.53 -0.72
N HIS A 120 10.31 1.40 -1.47
CA HIS A 120 9.66 2.44 -2.24
C HIS A 120 8.71 1.87 -3.29
N TRP A 121 9.14 0.84 -4.01
CA TRP A 121 8.35 0.19 -5.06
C TRP A 121 7.06 -0.43 -4.51
N ARG A 122 7.13 -1.08 -3.34
CA ARG A 122 5.99 -1.80 -2.75
C ARG A 122 5.08 -0.92 -1.92
N PHE A 123 5.62 0.07 -1.23
CA PHE A 123 4.88 0.86 -0.24
C PHE A 123 4.76 2.32 -0.65
N ALA A 124 5.87 3.05 -0.78
CA ALA A 124 5.84 4.49 -1.05
C ALA A 124 5.10 4.82 -2.37
N ARG A 125 5.26 3.95 -3.39
CA ARG A 125 4.54 4.04 -4.67
C ARG A 125 3.02 4.07 -4.52
N LEU A 126 2.48 3.38 -3.51
CA LEU A 126 1.05 3.27 -3.27
C LEU A 126 0.54 4.29 -2.25
N VAL A 127 1.35 4.59 -1.22
CA VAL A 127 0.98 5.50 -0.13
C VAL A 127 1.15 6.97 -0.55
N GLU A 128 2.21 7.28 -1.32
CA GLU A 128 2.55 8.62 -1.78
C GLU A 128 2.80 8.64 -3.31
N PRO A 129 1.77 8.32 -4.12
CA PRO A 129 1.92 8.13 -5.57
C PRO A 129 2.37 9.39 -6.32
N GLU A 130 2.22 10.56 -5.71
CA GLU A 130 2.57 11.86 -6.31
C GLU A 130 4.02 12.28 -6.02
N LYS A 131 4.79 11.53 -5.22
CA LYS A 131 6.22 11.83 -5.03
C LYS A 131 6.94 11.77 -6.38
N PRO A 132 7.62 12.85 -6.81
CA PRO A 132 8.27 12.89 -8.11
C PRO A 132 9.43 11.89 -8.20
N SER A 133 10.18 11.73 -7.12
CA SER A 133 11.31 10.79 -6.99
C SER A 133 11.26 10.01 -5.67
N TRP A 134 12.05 8.95 -5.63
CA TRP A 134 12.43 8.23 -4.41
C TRP A 134 13.94 8.36 -4.22
N ASN A 135 14.37 8.67 -3.01
CA ASN A 135 15.77 8.93 -2.70
C ASN A 135 16.41 7.67 -2.11
N LEU A 136 17.58 7.30 -2.61
CA LEU A 136 18.34 6.15 -2.15
C LEU A 136 19.71 6.61 -1.67
N GLU A 137 19.99 6.45 -0.38
CA GLU A 137 21.26 6.86 0.21
C GLU A 137 22.18 5.65 0.45
N PRO A 138 23.46 5.68 0.01
CA PRO A 138 24.40 4.57 0.18
C PRO A 138 24.70 4.18 1.63
N GLY A 139 24.55 5.13 2.56
CA GLY A 139 24.88 4.93 3.98
C GLY A 139 23.79 4.19 4.78
N ARG A 140 22.62 3.96 4.20
CA ARG A 140 21.46 3.40 4.93
C ARG A 140 21.68 1.91 5.20
N PRO A 141 21.43 1.43 6.43
CA PRO A 141 21.66 0.03 6.76
C PRO A 141 20.62 -0.87 6.10
N VAL A 142 21.03 -2.10 5.78
CA VAL A 142 20.08 -3.18 5.48
C VAL A 142 19.48 -3.65 6.81
N VAL A 143 18.17 -3.53 6.94
CA VAL A 143 17.40 -3.94 8.13
C VAL A 143 16.32 -4.95 7.74
N ALA A 144 15.61 -5.50 8.72
CA ALA A 144 14.43 -6.31 8.45
C ALA A 144 13.36 -5.47 7.72
N GLU A 145 12.51 -6.11 6.93
CA GLU A 145 11.53 -5.43 6.09
C GLU A 145 10.55 -4.59 6.92
N GLU A 146 10.11 -5.12 8.04
CA GLU A 146 9.26 -4.43 9.01
C GLU A 146 9.89 -3.14 9.54
N ASP A 147 11.21 -3.14 9.78
CA ASP A 147 11.95 -1.98 10.24
C ASP A 147 12.14 -0.97 9.11
N MET A 148 12.39 -1.45 7.88
CA MET A 148 12.49 -0.61 6.67
C MET A 148 11.18 0.16 6.46
N VAL A 149 10.04 -0.53 6.51
CA VAL A 149 8.72 0.08 6.37
C VAL A 149 8.38 0.98 7.56
N GLY A 150 8.69 0.54 8.78
CA GLY A 150 8.48 1.32 10.00
C GLY A 150 9.24 2.64 10.04
N ALA A 151 10.39 2.71 9.35
CA ALA A 151 11.18 3.91 9.15
C ALA A 151 10.81 4.71 7.88
N GLY A 152 9.68 4.41 7.23
CA GLY A 152 9.25 5.14 6.03
C GLY A 152 10.15 4.90 4.81
N CYS A 153 10.73 3.70 4.70
CA CYS A 153 11.77 3.35 3.73
C CYS A 153 13.12 4.04 3.94
N ASN A 154 13.33 4.70 5.09
CA ASN A 154 14.51 5.54 5.34
C ASN A 154 15.24 5.22 6.66
N PRO A 155 15.74 3.98 6.87
CA PRO A 155 16.27 3.54 8.17
C PRO A 155 17.62 4.18 8.53
N GLY A 156 18.01 4.12 9.80
CA GLY A 156 19.35 4.50 10.25
C GLY A 156 19.46 5.94 10.74
N PHE A 157 19.84 6.88 9.87
CA PHE A 157 20.07 8.29 10.23
C PHE A 157 18.87 9.20 9.90
N ALA A 158 18.99 10.50 10.16
CA ALA A 158 17.92 11.46 9.88
C ALA A 158 17.59 11.54 8.39
N GLU A 159 16.38 11.99 8.05
CA GLU A 159 16.01 12.31 6.67
C GLU A 159 16.64 13.64 6.22
N GLU A 160 16.66 13.84 4.90
CA GLU A 160 17.30 14.97 4.21
C GLU A 160 16.62 16.33 4.42
#